data_AF-A0A5C5VN25-F1
#
_entry.id   AF-A0A5C5VN25-F1
#
_cell.length_a   1.000
_cell.length_b   1.000
_cell.length_c   1.000
_cell.angle_alpha   90.00
_cell.angle_beta   90.00
_cell.angle_gamma   90.00
#
_symmetry.space_group_name_H-M   'P 1'
#
loop_
_entity.id
_entity.type
_entity.pdbx_description
1 polymer ?
#
loop_
_entity_poly.entity_id
_entity_poly.type
_entity_poly.pdbx_seq_one_letter_code
_entity_poly.pdbx_strand_id
1 'polypeptide(L)'
;MKRLVSAVFCLVSLSFCVSTYAQDSDAKLKRWLKRFPDADTNQDGKLSTAEAESYIKQRQASRSKNVGAPRVFAVDPGWKEERFPEHAVCYKSPDEIAKLYAKQLEGSEPVVRYAKPSDGSLRIVGNGHSFMAPGYKTFPVIVEAAGLKQPPLLTHTGGGMTGSTRYKWEQENGIFGFDGKPTQKLLSSIANSEWDAMMWGPYFNDHPEYYSCWIDFCLKYNPDMKFYLSDAWPQLSQLNEIPKSEEKLTPEVIAQLGEERFEAYSKIINELNEQYGDRVFIMPTCEAMVQCVKYFDEGKLPGIDGIHKAVGNQERSLWRDQLGHLGPGLDRLEGYVFYATLYGRNPQNIPGDIFEDSQFPNQTLDRRFREIAWQAVLRNPLSGVVDKNENGIADDRE
;
A
#
# COMPACT_ATOMS: atom_id res chain seq x y z
N MET A 1 -22.64 -21.30 -71.82
CA MET A 1 -23.35 -22.60 -71.62
C MET A 1 -23.12 -23.09 -70.20
N LYS A 2 -24.19 -23.07 -69.40
CA LYS A 2 -24.57 -23.91 -68.24
C LYS A 2 -23.49 -24.53 -67.33
N ARG A 3 -23.55 -24.19 -66.03
CA ARG A 3 -23.86 -25.02 -64.83
C ARG A 3 -23.39 -24.22 -63.60
N LEU A 4 -24.23 -23.53 -62.82
CA LEU A 4 -25.30 -23.97 -61.90
C LEU A 4 -24.86 -25.11 -60.95
N VAL A 5 -24.50 -24.73 -59.73
CA VAL A 5 -24.62 -25.55 -58.52
C VAL A 5 -25.27 -24.67 -57.46
N SER A 6 -26.53 -24.98 -57.13
CA SER A 6 -27.22 -24.49 -55.95
C SER A 6 -26.85 -25.37 -54.75
N ALA A 7 -26.63 -24.76 -53.58
CA ALA A 7 -26.77 -25.47 -52.31
C ALA A 7 -27.17 -24.51 -51.18
N VAL A 8 -28.44 -24.64 -50.80
CA VAL A 8 -28.98 -24.59 -49.43
C VAL A 8 -28.89 -23.26 -48.65
N PHE A 9 -30.00 -22.52 -48.69
CA PHE A 9 -30.42 -21.62 -47.62
C PHE A 9 -30.91 -22.46 -46.43
N CYS A 10 -30.27 -22.32 -45.26
CA CYS A 10 -30.86 -22.68 -43.97
C CYS A 10 -30.90 -21.43 -43.10
N LEU A 11 -32.09 -20.84 -43.02
CA LEU A 11 -32.51 -19.92 -41.98
C LEU A 11 -32.58 -20.68 -40.65
N VAL A 12 -31.73 -20.32 -39.69
CA VAL A 12 -31.91 -20.66 -38.26
C VAL A 12 -31.68 -19.38 -37.45
N SER A 13 -32.79 -18.74 -37.13
CA SER A 13 -33.11 -17.98 -35.91
C SER A 13 -31.97 -17.28 -35.15
N LEU A 14 -31.88 -15.95 -35.33
CA LEU A 14 -31.38 -15.03 -34.30
C LEU A 14 -32.35 -15.01 -33.10
N SER A 15 -31.98 -15.68 -32.03
CA SER A 15 -32.43 -15.41 -30.66
C SER A 15 -31.40 -16.04 -29.72
N PHE A 16 -31.17 -15.41 -28.57
CA PHE A 16 -30.11 -15.68 -27.57
C PHE A 16 -28.77 -14.94 -27.78
N CYS A 17 -28.77 -13.65 -27.44
CA CYS A 17 -27.59 -12.97 -26.90
C CYS A 17 -28.05 -11.81 -25.99
N VAL A 18 -28.63 -12.11 -24.82
CA VAL A 18 -28.86 -11.12 -23.74
C VAL A 18 -28.56 -11.68 -22.34
N SER A 19 -28.44 -12.99 -22.13
CA SER A 19 -28.47 -13.55 -20.76
C SER A 19 -27.13 -13.69 -20.01
N THR A 20 -25.97 -13.38 -20.58
CA THR A 20 -24.68 -13.59 -19.89
C THR A 20 -24.19 -12.40 -19.07
N TYR A 21 -24.58 -11.16 -19.40
CA TYR A 21 -24.17 -9.96 -18.63
C TYR A 21 -24.99 -9.74 -17.35
N ALA A 22 -26.27 -10.14 -17.33
CA ALA A 22 -27.15 -9.95 -16.17
C ALA A 22 -26.88 -10.95 -15.02
N GLN A 23 -26.37 -12.15 -15.32
CA GLN A 23 -26.05 -13.15 -14.28
C GLN A 23 -24.81 -12.77 -13.46
N ASP A 24 -23.82 -12.12 -14.07
CA ASP A 24 -22.59 -11.70 -13.38
C ASP A 24 -22.82 -10.52 -12.43
N SER A 25 -23.75 -9.61 -12.79
CA SER A 25 -24.17 -8.52 -11.89
C SER A 25 -24.94 -9.03 -10.68
N ASP A 26 -25.82 -10.00 -10.85
CA ASP A 26 -26.65 -10.54 -9.76
C ASP A 26 -25.84 -11.32 -8.73
N ALA A 27 -24.86 -12.13 -9.18
CA ALA A 27 -23.95 -12.84 -8.28
C ALA A 27 -23.09 -11.87 -7.46
N LYS A 28 -22.63 -10.79 -8.09
CA LYS A 28 -21.87 -9.72 -7.44
C LYS A 28 -22.72 -8.98 -6.40
N LEU A 29 -23.94 -8.60 -6.75
CA LEU A 29 -24.88 -7.92 -5.85
C LEU A 29 -25.27 -8.80 -4.64
N LYS A 30 -25.47 -10.11 -4.83
CA LYS A 30 -25.71 -11.05 -3.72
C LYS A 30 -24.53 -11.16 -2.75
N ARG A 31 -23.29 -11.24 -3.27
CA ARG A 31 -22.09 -11.22 -2.42
C ARG A 31 -21.97 -9.91 -1.66
N TRP A 32 -22.36 -8.81 -2.30
CA TRP A 32 -22.29 -7.48 -1.74
C TRP A 32 -23.35 -7.28 -0.63
N LEU A 33 -24.57 -7.77 -0.81
CA LEU A 33 -25.63 -7.80 0.20
C LEU A 33 -25.22 -8.61 1.45
N LYS A 34 -24.57 -9.76 1.27
CA LYS A 34 -24.04 -10.56 2.41
C LYS A 34 -23.01 -9.78 3.24
N ARG A 35 -22.27 -8.88 2.60
CA ARG A 35 -21.22 -8.08 3.24
C ARG A 35 -21.75 -6.76 3.82
N PHE A 36 -22.83 -6.23 3.25
CA PHE A 36 -23.45 -4.96 3.64
C PHE A 36 -24.98 -5.11 3.66
N PRO A 37 -25.55 -5.75 4.70
CA PRO A 37 -27.00 -5.95 4.81
C PRO A 37 -27.77 -4.63 4.79
N ASP A 38 -27.19 -3.58 5.40
CA ASP A 38 -27.79 -2.24 5.48
C ASP A 38 -27.91 -1.52 4.12
N ALA A 39 -27.37 -2.09 3.04
CA ALA A 39 -27.51 -1.55 1.70
C ALA A 39 -28.88 -1.85 1.07
N ASP A 40 -29.60 -2.87 1.57
CA ASP A 40 -30.98 -3.21 1.18
C ASP A 40 -31.96 -2.30 1.92
N THR A 41 -32.24 -1.15 1.31
CA THR A 41 -33.01 -0.08 1.94
C THR A 41 -34.52 -0.32 1.91
N ASN A 42 -34.98 -1.07 0.91
CA ASN A 42 -36.38 -1.44 0.78
C ASN A 42 -36.73 -2.75 1.51
N GLN A 43 -35.71 -3.43 2.07
CA GLN A 43 -35.81 -4.68 2.84
C GLN A 43 -36.44 -5.83 2.05
N ASP A 44 -36.27 -5.84 0.73
CA ASP A 44 -36.84 -6.88 -0.14
C ASP A 44 -35.97 -8.15 -0.22
N GLY A 45 -34.81 -8.15 0.45
CA GLY A 45 -33.87 -9.26 0.50
C GLY A 45 -32.99 -9.37 -0.75
N LYS A 46 -32.99 -8.38 -1.64
CA LYS A 46 -32.17 -8.30 -2.85
C LYS A 46 -31.62 -6.89 -3.02
N LEU A 47 -30.33 -6.82 -3.32
CA LEU A 47 -29.70 -5.52 -3.54
C LEU A 47 -29.82 -5.10 -5.00
N SER A 48 -30.54 -4.02 -5.27
CA SER A 48 -30.60 -3.42 -6.61
C SER A 48 -29.35 -2.60 -6.92
N THR A 49 -29.06 -2.37 -8.22
CA THR A 49 -27.93 -1.52 -8.64
C THR A 49 -28.07 -0.09 -8.09
N ALA A 50 -29.30 0.44 -8.04
CA ALA A 50 -29.56 1.79 -7.53
C ALA A 50 -29.31 1.89 -6.02
N GLU A 51 -29.72 0.89 -5.25
CA GLU A 51 -29.40 0.81 -3.82
C GLU A 51 -27.91 0.63 -3.59
N ALA A 52 -27.25 -0.15 -4.44
CA ALA A 52 -25.81 -0.33 -4.34
C ALA A 52 -25.03 0.96 -4.58
N GLU A 53 -25.39 1.69 -5.63
CA GLU A 53 -24.82 3.01 -5.91
C GLU A 53 -25.16 4.04 -4.83
N SER A 54 -26.39 4.01 -4.30
CA SER A 54 -26.81 4.89 -3.22
C SER A 54 -26.03 4.61 -1.94
N TYR A 55 -25.83 3.34 -1.57
CA TYR A 55 -25.04 2.94 -0.42
C TYR A 55 -23.55 3.29 -0.60
N ILE A 56 -22.99 3.12 -1.80
CA ILE A 56 -21.64 3.60 -2.12
C ILE A 56 -21.56 5.11 -1.94
N LYS A 57 -22.49 5.87 -2.54
CA LYS A 57 -22.54 7.33 -2.42
C LYS A 57 -22.74 7.80 -0.99
N GLN A 58 -23.58 7.12 -0.21
CA GLN A 58 -23.83 7.44 1.19
C GLN A 58 -22.61 7.11 2.05
N ARG A 59 -21.89 6.01 1.80
CA ARG A 59 -20.61 5.72 2.47
C ARG A 59 -19.49 6.65 2.02
N GLN A 60 -19.49 7.10 0.78
CA GLN A 60 -18.57 8.13 0.29
C GLN A 60 -18.88 9.49 0.92
N ALA A 61 -20.16 9.85 1.06
CA ALA A 61 -20.61 11.08 1.70
C ALA A 61 -20.44 11.06 3.23
N SER A 62 -20.57 9.88 3.87
CA SER A 62 -20.27 9.73 5.31
C SER A 62 -18.76 9.72 5.57
N ARG A 63 -17.96 9.23 4.62
CA ARG A 63 -16.50 9.45 4.57
C ARG A 63 -16.11 10.89 4.22
N SER A 64 -16.97 11.66 3.57
CA SER A 64 -16.74 13.08 3.25
C SER A 64 -17.17 14.04 4.35
N LYS A 65 -17.75 13.55 5.46
CA LYS A 65 -17.81 14.34 6.70
C LYS A 65 -16.39 14.39 7.25
N ASN A 66 -15.87 15.61 7.48
CA ASN A 66 -14.54 15.99 7.97
C ASN A 66 -14.16 15.36 9.33
N VAL A 67 -14.21 14.03 9.45
CA VAL A 67 -13.76 13.28 10.61
C VAL A 67 -12.47 12.61 10.19
N GLY A 68 -11.34 13.09 10.72
CA GLY A 68 -10.03 12.50 10.48
C GLY A 68 -9.98 11.01 10.88
N ALA A 69 -8.97 10.29 10.41
CA ALA A 69 -8.76 8.91 10.86
C ALA A 69 -8.60 8.85 12.39
N PRO A 70 -9.18 7.85 13.08
CA PRO A 70 -9.05 7.72 14.54
C PRO A 70 -7.57 7.60 14.94
N ARG A 71 -7.12 8.51 15.80
CA ARG A 71 -5.71 8.57 16.27
C ARG A 71 -5.53 8.07 17.69
N VAL A 72 -6.59 8.14 18.49
CA VAL A 72 -6.65 7.59 19.84
C VAL A 72 -7.54 6.37 19.79
N PHE A 73 -7.02 5.25 20.25
CA PHE A 73 -7.72 3.98 20.26
C PHE A 73 -7.24 3.12 21.41
N ALA A 74 -8.14 2.30 21.93
CA ALA A 74 -7.77 1.31 22.94
C ALA A 74 -6.89 0.23 22.27
N VAL A 75 -5.76 -0.04 22.91
CA VAL A 75 -4.92 -1.20 22.62
C VAL A 75 -5.23 -2.24 23.69
N ASP A 76 -5.39 -3.49 23.26
CA ASP A 76 -5.66 -4.58 24.20
C ASP A 76 -4.48 -4.74 25.18
N PRO A 77 -4.72 -4.84 26.51
CA PRO A 77 -3.65 -4.99 27.48
C PRO A 77 -2.79 -6.24 27.25
N GLY A 78 -3.30 -7.24 26.51
CA GLY A 78 -2.55 -8.42 26.12
C GLY A 78 -1.27 -8.14 25.33
N TRP A 79 -1.10 -6.94 24.76
CA TRP A 79 0.17 -6.50 24.16
C TRP A 79 1.29 -6.25 25.18
N LYS A 80 0.97 -6.13 26.47
CA LYS A 80 1.93 -5.97 27.57
C LYS A 80 2.27 -7.28 28.26
N GLU A 81 1.59 -8.36 27.90
CA GLU A 81 1.85 -9.68 28.44
C GLU A 81 3.07 -10.28 27.76
N GLU A 82 3.78 -11.17 28.46
CA GLU A 82 4.94 -11.88 27.92
C GLU A 82 4.58 -12.73 26.68
N ARG A 83 3.31 -13.13 26.57
CA ARG A 83 2.82 -14.05 25.55
C ARG A 83 1.41 -13.71 25.10
N PHE A 84 1.14 -13.90 23.81
CA PHE A 84 -0.22 -13.82 23.28
C PHE A 84 -1.05 -15.03 23.73
N PRO A 85 -2.39 -14.99 23.62
CA PRO A 85 -3.25 -16.12 23.95
C PRO A 85 -2.78 -17.44 23.31
N GLU A 86 -2.90 -18.55 24.04
CA GLU A 86 -2.37 -19.87 23.65
C GLU A 86 -2.84 -20.35 22.27
N HIS A 87 -4.03 -19.93 21.83
CA HIS A 87 -4.58 -20.30 20.53
C HIS A 87 -4.06 -19.46 19.35
N ALA A 88 -3.25 -18.43 19.59
CA ALA A 88 -2.69 -17.57 18.55
C ALA A 88 -2.03 -18.38 17.44
N VAL A 89 -2.30 -17.99 16.19
CA VAL A 89 -1.86 -18.75 15.01
C VAL A 89 -0.33 -18.79 14.89
N CYS A 90 0.40 -17.76 15.35
CA CYS A 90 1.86 -17.69 15.29
C CYS A 90 2.57 -18.83 16.04
N TYR A 91 1.90 -19.48 17.00
CA TYR A 91 2.45 -20.62 17.74
C TYR A 91 2.25 -21.98 17.04
N LYS A 92 1.48 -22.03 15.95
CA LYS A 92 1.18 -23.27 15.23
C LYS A 92 2.28 -23.65 14.24
N SER A 93 2.29 -24.91 13.82
CA SER A 93 3.19 -25.38 12.75
C SER A 93 2.78 -24.80 11.38
N PRO A 94 3.72 -24.66 10.42
CA PRO A 94 3.40 -24.19 9.07
C PRO A 94 2.21 -24.90 8.40
N ASP A 95 2.16 -26.23 8.51
CA ASP A 95 1.08 -27.06 7.97
C ASP A 95 -0.29 -26.74 8.61
N GLU A 96 -0.32 -26.51 9.92
CA GLU A 96 -1.55 -26.15 10.62
C GLU A 96 -2.04 -24.76 10.22
N ILE A 97 -1.13 -23.79 10.10
CA ILE A 97 -1.47 -22.43 9.64
C ILE A 97 -2.10 -22.50 8.24
N ALA A 98 -1.48 -23.22 7.31
CA ALA A 98 -1.98 -23.40 5.95
C ALA A 98 -3.34 -24.11 5.92
N LYS A 99 -3.51 -25.20 6.68
CA LYS A 99 -4.79 -25.93 6.79
C LYS A 99 -5.90 -25.05 7.37
N LEU A 100 -5.61 -24.26 8.39
CA LEU A 100 -6.58 -23.32 8.95
C LEU A 100 -7.01 -22.29 7.90
N TYR A 101 -6.09 -21.84 7.05
CA TYR A 101 -6.40 -20.78 6.08
C TYR A 101 -7.18 -21.36 4.91
N ALA A 102 -6.83 -22.57 4.47
CA ALA A 102 -7.55 -23.30 3.43
C ALA A 102 -9.05 -23.46 3.76
N LYS A 103 -9.41 -23.65 5.04
CA LYS A 103 -10.82 -23.75 5.48
C LYS A 103 -11.61 -22.44 5.25
N GLN A 104 -10.93 -21.31 5.19
CA GLN A 104 -11.53 -19.99 4.95
C GLN A 104 -11.59 -19.64 3.46
N LEU A 105 -10.79 -20.32 2.64
CA LEU A 105 -10.73 -20.11 1.21
C LEU A 105 -11.70 -21.07 0.52
N GLU A 106 -12.59 -20.53 -0.32
CA GLU A 106 -13.53 -21.33 -1.13
C GLU A 106 -12.79 -22.00 -2.31
N GLY A 107 -11.82 -22.87 -2.02
CA GLY A 107 -11.04 -23.62 -3.02
C GLY A 107 -9.83 -22.89 -3.61
N SER A 108 -9.40 -21.77 -3.00
CA SER A 108 -8.16 -21.08 -3.38
C SER A 108 -6.94 -21.63 -2.62
N GLU A 109 -5.77 -21.54 -3.24
CA GLU A 109 -4.50 -21.96 -2.62
C GLU A 109 -4.19 -21.15 -1.34
N PRO A 110 -3.98 -21.80 -0.18
CA PRO A 110 -3.73 -21.12 1.09
C PRO A 110 -2.29 -20.61 1.24
N VAL A 111 -1.38 -21.04 0.36
CA VAL A 111 0.04 -20.69 0.43
C VAL A 111 0.45 -20.10 -0.91
N VAL A 112 0.83 -18.83 -0.90
CA VAL A 112 1.49 -18.22 -2.05
C VAL A 112 2.99 -18.51 -1.95
N ARG A 113 3.57 -18.89 -3.08
CA ARG A 113 4.99 -19.20 -3.21
C ARG A 113 5.49 -18.77 -4.58
N TYR A 114 6.71 -18.29 -4.60
CA TYR A 114 7.41 -17.91 -5.82
C TYR A 114 8.79 -18.55 -5.84
N ALA A 115 9.24 -18.99 -7.01
CA ALA A 115 10.62 -19.38 -7.19
C ALA A 115 11.53 -18.18 -6.92
N LYS A 116 12.72 -18.41 -6.37
CA LYS A 116 13.72 -17.35 -6.16
C LYS A 116 14.06 -16.71 -7.52
N PRO A 117 13.84 -15.40 -7.71
CA PRO A 117 14.20 -14.72 -8.95
C PRO A 117 15.72 -14.77 -9.17
N SER A 118 16.15 -14.89 -10.42
CA SER A 118 17.58 -14.95 -10.79
C SER A 118 18.16 -13.59 -11.21
N ASP A 119 17.30 -12.59 -11.39
CA ASP A 119 17.64 -11.23 -11.83
C ASP A 119 17.80 -10.24 -10.67
N GLY A 120 17.76 -10.74 -9.42
CA GLY A 120 17.81 -9.90 -8.22
C GLY A 120 16.45 -9.36 -7.77
N SER A 121 15.34 -9.71 -8.45
CA SER A 121 14.01 -9.31 -7.98
C SER A 121 13.66 -9.93 -6.63
N LEU A 122 12.85 -9.22 -5.85
CA LEU A 122 12.49 -9.62 -4.48
C LEU A 122 11.11 -10.28 -4.40
N ARG A 123 10.98 -11.30 -3.55
CA ARG A 123 9.70 -11.84 -3.09
C ARG A 123 9.26 -11.03 -1.88
N ILE A 124 8.17 -10.29 -2.00
CA ILE A 124 7.78 -9.30 -0.99
C ILE A 124 6.39 -9.57 -0.42
N VAL A 125 6.31 -9.64 0.91
CA VAL A 125 5.04 -9.56 1.65
C VAL A 125 4.83 -8.16 2.21
N GLY A 126 3.60 -7.79 2.51
CA GLY A 126 3.38 -6.53 3.21
C GLY A 126 1.99 -6.34 3.77
N ASN A 127 1.90 -5.44 4.73
CA ASN A 127 0.63 -4.90 5.20
C ASN A 127 0.62 -3.38 5.05
N GLY A 128 -0.50 -2.74 5.39
CA GLY A 128 -0.64 -1.31 5.28
C GLY A 128 -2.05 -0.89 4.94
N HIS A 129 -2.20 0.42 4.79
CA HIS A 129 -3.48 1.05 4.52
C HIS A 129 -3.48 1.92 3.27
N SER A 130 -4.45 2.83 3.17
CA SER A 130 -4.64 3.70 2.01
C SER A 130 -3.44 4.59 1.67
N PHE A 131 -2.47 4.74 2.58
CA PHE A 131 -1.25 5.49 2.30
C PHE A 131 -0.19 4.61 1.64
N MET A 132 -0.19 3.29 1.84
CA MET A 132 0.68 2.35 1.11
C MET A 132 0.11 1.92 -0.24
N ALA A 133 -1.21 2.04 -0.41
CA ALA A 133 -1.90 1.57 -1.61
C ALA A 133 -1.37 2.18 -2.93
N PRO A 134 -1.00 3.47 -3.01
CA PRO A 134 -0.44 4.04 -4.22
C PRO A 134 0.93 3.41 -4.56
N GLY A 135 1.85 3.36 -3.60
CA GLY A 135 3.14 2.69 -3.75
C GLY A 135 3.02 1.22 -4.16
N TYR A 136 2.15 0.43 -3.50
CA TYR A 136 1.90 -0.96 -3.89
C TYR A 136 1.37 -1.14 -5.32
N LYS A 137 0.71 -0.11 -5.87
CA LYS A 137 0.20 -0.14 -7.25
C LYS A 137 1.29 0.23 -8.26
N THR A 138 2.09 1.25 -7.98
CA THR A 138 3.05 1.81 -8.95
C THR A 138 4.42 1.13 -8.89
N PHE A 139 4.84 0.67 -7.72
CA PHE A 139 6.13 0.01 -7.51
C PHE A 139 6.36 -1.19 -8.45
N PRO A 140 5.44 -2.17 -8.62
CA PRO A 140 5.67 -3.28 -9.54
C PRO A 140 5.89 -2.85 -10.99
N VAL A 141 5.17 -1.81 -11.45
CA VAL A 141 5.30 -1.26 -12.81
C VAL A 141 6.68 -0.61 -13.00
N ILE A 142 7.16 0.10 -11.99
CA ILE A 142 8.49 0.75 -12.01
C ILE A 142 9.59 -0.31 -12.04
N VAL A 143 9.45 -1.37 -11.24
CA VAL A 143 10.40 -2.50 -11.19
C VAL A 143 10.46 -3.21 -12.54
N GLU A 144 9.31 -3.47 -13.16
CA GLU A 144 9.24 -4.05 -14.51
C GLU A 144 9.93 -3.15 -15.55
N ALA A 145 9.70 -1.84 -15.51
CA ALA A 145 10.36 -0.91 -16.42
C ALA A 145 11.88 -0.81 -16.19
N ALA A 146 12.37 -1.11 -14.98
CA ALA A 146 13.79 -1.27 -14.68
C ALA A 146 14.39 -2.59 -15.22
N GLY A 147 13.58 -3.45 -15.85
CA GLY A 147 14.01 -4.72 -16.44
C GLY A 147 13.96 -5.92 -15.50
N LEU A 148 13.35 -5.77 -14.32
CA LEU A 148 13.27 -6.80 -13.29
C LEU A 148 11.92 -7.54 -13.33
N LYS A 149 11.94 -8.86 -13.12
CA LYS A 149 10.76 -9.73 -13.15
C LYS A 149 10.29 -10.05 -11.73
N GLN A 150 9.86 -9.01 -11.02
CA GLN A 150 9.38 -9.14 -9.66
C GLN A 150 8.09 -9.95 -9.60
N PRO A 151 8.02 -11.00 -8.76
CA PRO A 151 6.77 -11.67 -8.47
C PRO A 151 5.72 -10.69 -7.89
N PRO A 152 4.42 -10.97 -8.04
CA PRO A 152 3.39 -10.15 -7.44
C PRO A 152 3.59 -10.00 -5.92
N LEU A 153 3.31 -8.81 -5.40
CA LEU A 153 3.33 -8.56 -3.95
C LEU A 153 2.24 -9.39 -3.26
N LEU A 154 2.56 -10.04 -2.15
CA LEU A 154 1.55 -10.64 -1.28
C LEU A 154 1.19 -9.66 -0.17
N THR A 155 0.07 -8.97 -0.33
CA THR A 155 -0.35 -7.94 0.64
C THR A 155 -1.60 -8.31 1.44
N HIS A 156 -1.64 -7.92 2.71
CA HIS A 156 -2.83 -7.93 3.54
C HIS A 156 -3.12 -6.51 4.05
N THR A 157 -3.97 -5.79 3.30
CA THR A 157 -4.23 -4.37 3.53
C THR A 157 -5.61 -4.11 4.15
N GLY A 158 -5.81 -2.89 4.63
CA GLY A 158 -7.08 -2.41 5.20
C GLY A 158 -7.24 -0.90 5.04
N GLY A 159 -8.39 -0.34 5.42
CA GLY A 159 -8.58 1.11 5.46
C GLY A 159 -8.22 1.68 6.84
N GLY A 160 -7.43 2.76 6.89
CA GLY A 160 -6.99 3.37 8.15
C GLY A 160 -6.37 2.34 9.11
N MET A 161 -6.80 2.36 10.37
CA MET A 161 -6.29 1.46 11.43
C MET A 161 -6.36 -0.02 11.08
N THR A 162 -7.35 -0.43 10.28
CA THR A 162 -7.52 -1.85 9.90
C THR A 162 -6.41 -2.38 8.99
N GLY A 163 -5.56 -1.49 8.47
CA GLY A 163 -4.35 -1.81 7.73
C GLY A 163 -3.06 -1.67 8.53
N SER A 164 -3.10 -1.20 9.78
CA SER A 164 -1.91 -1.03 10.62
C SER A 164 -1.23 -2.36 10.94
N THR A 165 0.08 -2.32 11.18
CA THR A 165 0.89 -3.49 11.52
C THR A 165 0.31 -4.27 12.71
N ARG A 166 -0.07 -3.55 13.77
CA ARG A 166 -0.75 -4.09 14.96
C ARG A 166 -2.04 -4.83 14.61
N TYR A 167 -2.97 -4.12 13.95
CA TYR A 167 -4.29 -4.67 13.66
C TYR A 167 -4.20 -5.92 12.79
N LYS A 168 -3.28 -5.92 11.81
CA LYS A 168 -3.05 -7.09 10.96
C LYS A 168 -2.45 -8.25 11.74
N TRP A 169 -1.55 -8.00 12.69
CA TRP A 169 -1.06 -9.06 13.57
C TRP A 169 -2.19 -9.71 14.37
N GLU A 170 -3.04 -8.90 15.00
CA GLU A 170 -4.19 -9.38 15.78
C GLU A 170 -5.16 -10.20 14.91
N GLN A 171 -5.45 -9.70 13.70
CA GLN A 171 -6.30 -10.36 12.73
C GLN A 171 -5.73 -11.69 12.24
N GLU A 172 -4.44 -11.73 11.88
CA GLU A 172 -3.79 -12.96 11.40
C GLU A 172 -3.72 -14.02 12.50
N ASN A 173 -3.57 -13.59 13.75
CA ASN A 173 -3.49 -14.50 14.90
C ASN A 173 -4.83 -14.92 15.48
N GLY A 174 -5.92 -14.20 15.19
CA GLY A 174 -7.23 -14.49 15.76
C GLY A 174 -7.26 -14.25 17.27
N ILE A 175 -6.65 -13.15 17.72
CA ILE A 175 -6.54 -12.75 19.12
C ILE A 175 -7.28 -11.43 19.39
N PHE A 176 -7.58 -11.17 20.65
CA PHE A 176 -8.23 -9.94 21.11
C PHE A 176 -9.57 -9.68 20.38
N GLY A 177 -9.69 -8.57 19.63
CA GLY A 177 -10.89 -8.28 18.84
C GLY A 177 -11.24 -9.35 17.79
N PHE A 178 -10.30 -10.25 17.49
CA PHE A 178 -10.45 -11.37 16.55
C PHE A 178 -10.48 -12.73 17.23
N ASP A 179 -10.74 -12.80 18.53
CA ASP A 179 -10.62 -14.03 19.31
C ASP A 179 -11.27 -15.25 18.65
N GLY A 180 -10.46 -16.28 18.36
CA GLY A 180 -10.87 -17.53 17.72
C GLY A 180 -11.23 -17.41 16.23
N LYS A 181 -11.02 -16.25 15.60
CA LYS A 181 -11.40 -15.94 14.22
C LYS A 181 -10.23 -15.35 13.41
N PRO A 182 -9.13 -16.09 13.23
CA PRO A 182 -7.96 -15.60 12.51
C PRO A 182 -8.23 -15.38 11.02
N THR A 183 -7.43 -14.56 10.36
CA THR A 183 -7.33 -14.45 8.88
C THR A 183 -5.86 -14.37 8.49
N GLN A 184 -5.22 -15.53 8.49
CA GLN A 184 -3.78 -15.75 8.49
C GLN A 184 -3.16 -15.78 7.08
N LYS A 185 -3.49 -14.76 6.27
CA LYS A 185 -3.06 -14.66 4.86
C LYS A 185 -1.54 -14.62 4.72
N LEU A 186 -0.87 -13.75 5.46
CA LEU A 186 0.58 -13.58 5.41
C LEU A 186 1.28 -14.67 6.21
N LEU A 187 0.83 -14.99 7.43
CA LEU A 187 1.45 -16.02 8.27
C LEU A 187 1.49 -17.38 7.56
N SER A 188 0.41 -17.73 6.84
CA SER A 188 0.35 -18.96 6.05
C SER A 188 1.44 -19.03 4.98
N SER A 189 1.68 -17.93 4.27
CA SER A 189 2.69 -17.92 3.20
C SER A 189 4.10 -17.77 3.75
N ILE A 190 4.33 -16.89 4.74
CA ILE A 190 5.65 -16.65 5.36
C ILE A 190 6.22 -17.93 6.00
N ALA A 191 5.37 -18.74 6.64
CA ALA A 191 5.80 -19.98 7.29
C ALA A 191 6.04 -21.15 6.32
N ASN A 192 5.52 -21.07 5.08
CA ASN A 192 5.52 -22.19 4.12
C ASN A 192 6.27 -21.89 2.82
N SER A 193 6.84 -20.69 2.67
CA SER A 193 7.64 -20.32 1.51
C SER A 193 8.67 -19.25 1.86
N GLU A 194 9.68 -19.13 1.02
CA GLU A 194 10.74 -18.15 1.20
C GLU A 194 10.33 -16.74 0.72
N TRP A 195 10.69 -15.72 1.49
CA TRP A 195 10.46 -14.30 1.21
C TRP A 195 11.68 -13.46 1.54
N ASP A 196 11.92 -12.42 0.74
CA ASP A 196 13.14 -11.60 0.83
C ASP A 196 12.92 -10.30 1.61
N ALA A 197 11.70 -9.76 1.57
CA ALA A 197 11.38 -8.53 2.29
C ALA A 197 9.93 -8.44 2.79
N MET A 198 9.73 -7.71 3.89
CA MET A 198 8.41 -7.29 4.37
C MET A 198 8.29 -5.77 4.35
N MET A 199 7.17 -5.26 3.82
CA MET A 199 6.82 -3.84 3.85
C MET A 199 5.67 -3.54 4.83
N TRP A 200 5.77 -2.41 5.52
CA TRP A 200 4.74 -1.91 6.43
C TRP A 200 4.32 -0.48 6.11
N GLY A 201 3.03 -0.23 6.32
CA GLY A 201 2.49 1.12 6.40
C GLY A 201 2.41 1.57 7.86
N PRO A 202 2.83 2.80 8.17
CA PRO A 202 2.87 3.27 9.55
C PRO A 202 1.47 3.67 10.01
N TYR A 203 1.18 3.59 11.30
CA TYR A 203 -0.05 4.15 11.86
C TYR A 203 0.20 5.02 13.09
N PHE A 204 -0.85 5.69 13.56
CA PHE A 204 -0.76 6.53 14.75
C PHE A 204 -0.47 5.67 15.98
N ASN A 205 0.39 6.17 16.89
CA ASN A 205 0.82 5.47 18.11
C ASN A 205 1.40 4.08 17.85
N ASP A 206 2.21 3.95 16.81
CA ASP A 206 2.98 2.73 16.61
C ASP A 206 4.02 2.57 17.72
N HIS A 207 4.25 1.31 18.09
CA HIS A 207 5.26 0.90 19.06
C HIS A 207 6.15 -0.20 18.45
N PRO A 208 7.42 -0.33 18.89
CA PRO A 208 8.34 -1.35 18.41
C PRO A 208 7.76 -2.78 18.46
N GLU A 209 7.02 -3.12 19.50
CA GLU A 209 6.46 -4.47 19.70
C GLU A 209 5.49 -4.87 18.58
N TYR A 210 4.82 -3.90 17.96
CA TYR A 210 3.93 -4.15 16.82
C TYR A 210 4.70 -4.62 15.59
N TYR A 211 5.98 -4.28 15.48
CA TYR A 211 6.87 -4.69 14.41
C TYR A 211 7.67 -5.94 14.79
N SER A 212 8.22 -5.98 16.02
CA SER A 212 9.01 -7.09 16.54
C SER A 212 8.31 -8.44 16.39
N CYS A 213 7.00 -8.52 16.65
CA CYS A 213 6.25 -9.77 16.51
C CYS A 213 6.22 -10.30 15.06
N TRP A 214 6.11 -9.40 14.07
CA TRP A 214 6.23 -9.77 12.66
C TRP A 214 7.66 -10.16 12.31
N ILE A 215 8.66 -9.41 12.80
CA ILE A 215 10.08 -9.70 12.55
C ILE A 215 10.43 -11.08 13.08
N ASP A 216 10.11 -11.39 14.34
CA ASP A 216 10.38 -12.68 14.97
C ASP A 216 9.76 -13.83 14.17
N PHE A 217 8.51 -13.68 13.76
CA PHE A 217 7.82 -14.70 12.96
C PHE A 217 8.45 -14.86 11.58
N CYS A 218 8.77 -13.76 10.91
CA CYS A 218 9.43 -13.78 9.60
C CYS A 218 10.80 -14.46 9.69
N LEU A 219 11.65 -14.05 10.63
CA LEU A 219 13.02 -14.55 10.79
C LEU A 219 13.09 -16.01 11.23
N LYS A 220 12.06 -16.52 11.92
CA LYS A 220 11.93 -17.95 12.21
C LYS A 220 11.95 -18.81 10.94
N TYR A 221 11.42 -18.32 9.83
CA TYR A 221 11.30 -19.07 8.57
C TYR A 221 12.15 -18.49 7.43
N ASN A 222 12.55 -17.23 7.52
CA ASN A 222 13.25 -16.45 6.50
C ASN A 222 14.37 -15.63 7.17
N PRO A 223 15.50 -16.26 7.57
CA PRO A 223 16.51 -15.64 8.44
C PRO A 223 17.20 -14.41 7.83
N ASP A 224 17.24 -14.32 6.49
CA ASP A 224 17.88 -13.24 5.74
C ASP A 224 16.91 -12.11 5.34
N MET A 225 15.64 -12.19 5.77
CA MET A 225 14.61 -11.24 5.37
C MET A 225 14.91 -9.82 5.90
N LYS A 226 14.73 -8.83 5.03
CA LYS A 226 14.83 -7.39 5.35
C LYS A 226 13.45 -6.75 5.55
N PHE A 227 13.38 -5.68 6.32
CA PHE A 227 12.13 -5.05 6.70
C PHE A 227 12.11 -3.57 6.33
N TYR A 228 10.99 -3.09 5.81
CA TYR A 228 10.88 -1.73 5.27
C TYR A 228 9.60 -1.07 5.79
N LEU A 229 9.76 0.04 6.50
CA LEU A 229 8.66 0.86 6.99
C LEU A 229 8.55 2.13 6.15
N SER A 230 7.41 2.36 5.50
CA SER A 230 7.09 3.71 5.00
C SER A 230 6.91 4.64 6.19
N ASP A 231 7.55 5.80 6.18
CA ASP A 231 7.35 6.83 7.21
C ASP A 231 6.15 7.74 6.91
N ALA A 232 5.39 7.45 5.84
CA ALA A 232 4.35 8.31 5.26
C ALA A 232 4.84 9.77 5.14
N TRP A 233 3.97 10.77 5.16
CA TRP A 233 4.37 12.16 4.86
C TRP A 233 3.82 13.17 5.85
N PRO A 234 4.32 14.42 5.82
CA PRO A 234 3.78 15.51 6.62
C PRO A 234 2.27 15.65 6.40
N GLN A 235 1.54 15.82 7.49
CA GLN A 235 0.09 15.95 7.46
C GLN A 235 -0.35 17.20 8.22
N LEU A 236 -1.45 17.82 7.76
CA LEU A 236 -2.09 18.95 8.47
C LEU A 236 -2.48 18.60 9.91
N SER A 237 -2.63 17.31 10.21
CA SER A 237 -2.91 16.76 11.53
C SER A 237 -1.84 17.03 12.59
N GLN A 238 -0.60 17.31 12.17
CA GLN A 238 0.52 17.66 13.04
C GLN A 238 0.47 19.14 13.47
N LEU A 239 -0.25 19.97 12.73
CA LEU A 239 -0.42 21.39 13.09
C LEU A 239 -1.46 21.52 14.20
N ASN A 240 -1.23 22.45 15.12
CA ASN A 240 -2.18 22.80 16.18
C ASN A 240 -3.54 23.26 15.62
N GLU A 241 -3.52 23.96 14.50
CA GLU A 241 -4.71 24.41 13.78
C GLU A 241 -4.54 24.15 12.28
N ILE A 242 -5.62 23.69 11.64
CA ILE A 242 -5.65 23.54 10.18
C ILE A 242 -5.57 24.95 9.56
N PRO A 243 -4.59 25.22 8.68
CA PRO A 243 -4.44 26.55 8.10
C PRO A 243 -5.60 26.87 7.17
N LYS A 244 -5.95 28.16 7.10
CA LYS A 244 -7.00 28.68 6.22
C LYS A 244 -6.53 28.97 4.78
N SER A 245 -5.22 28.94 4.55
CA SER A 245 -4.57 29.25 3.27
C SER A 245 -3.28 28.45 3.12
N GLU A 246 -2.92 28.11 1.88
CA GLU A 246 -1.67 27.41 1.54
C GLU A 246 -0.43 28.28 1.77
N GLU A 247 -0.57 29.60 1.89
CA GLU A 247 0.53 30.52 2.24
C GLU A 247 1.19 30.15 3.58
N LYS A 248 0.48 29.43 4.46
CA LYS A 248 1.01 28.94 5.74
C LYS A 248 1.72 27.59 5.63
N LEU A 249 1.68 26.93 4.48
CA LEU A 249 2.31 25.64 4.20
C LEU A 249 3.65 25.85 3.50
N THR A 250 4.51 26.71 4.07
CA THR A 250 5.81 27.04 3.47
C THR A 250 6.76 25.84 3.50
N PRO A 251 7.82 25.81 2.66
CA PRO A 251 8.85 24.78 2.73
C PRO A 251 9.43 24.56 4.13
N GLU A 252 9.62 25.62 4.92
CA GLU A 252 10.14 25.55 6.29
C GLU A 252 9.15 24.85 7.23
N VAL A 253 7.86 25.20 7.14
CA VAL A 253 6.81 24.57 7.95
C VAL A 253 6.74 23.08 7.61
N ILE A 254 6.70 22.72 6.33
CA ILE A 254 6.62 21.31 5.92
C ILE A 254 7.90 20.55 6.29
N ALA A 255 9.08 21.17 6.19
CA ALA A 255 10.33 20.57 6.64
C ALA A 255 10.33 20.31 8.16
N GLN A 256 9.81 21.23 8.97
CA GLN A 256 9.66 21.02 10.41
C GLN A 256 8.76 19.82 10.71
N LEU A 257 7.59 19.72 10.05
CA LEU A 257 6.70 18.57 10.20
C LEU A 257 7.36 17.26 9.74
N GLY A 258 8.25 17.34 8.74
CA GLY A 258 9.05 16.22 8.28
C GLY A 258 10.05 15.74 9.34
N GLU A 259 10.77 16.66 9.97
CA GLU A 259 11.73 16.38 11.05
C GLU A 259 11.04 15.73 12.25
N GLU A 260 9.88 16.25 12.68
CA GLU A 260 9.09 15.66 13.77
C GLU A 260 8.74 14.19 13.50
N ARG A 261 8.39 13.85 12.24
CA ARG A 261 8.13 12.47 11.84
C ARG A 261 9.40 11.65 11.81
N PHE A 262 10.49 12.20 11.26
CA PHE A 262 11.78 11.53 11.19
C PHE A 262 12.27 11.16 12.60
N GLU A 263 12.21 12.08 13.57
CA GLU A 263 12.58 11.81 14.96
C GLU A 263 11.71 10.71 15.59
N ALA A 264 10.40 10.71 15.31
CA ALA A 264 9.47 9.71 15.85
C ALA A 264 9.78 8.30 15.33
N TYR A 265 9.95 8.14 14.01
CA TYR A 265 10.24 6.82 13.43
C TYR A 265 11.70 6.40 13.65
N SER A 266 12.64 7.34 13.75
CA SER A 266 14.04 7.01 14.07
C SER A 266 14.17 6.28 15.40
N LYS A 267 13.38 6.66 16.41
CA LYS A 267 13.36 5.94 17.70
C LYS A 267 12.93 4.49 17.54
N ILE A 268 11.84 4.26 16.81
CA ILE A 268 11.32 2.90 16.56
C ILE A 268 12.35 2.08 15.77
N ILE A 269 12.89 2.63 14.68
CA ILE A 269 13.82 1.91 13.81
C ILE A 269 15.14 1.60 14.51
N ASN A 270 15.68 2.54 15.29
CA ASN A 270 16.91 2.31 16.05
C ASN A 270 16.70 1.20 17.08
N GLU A 271 15.59 1.20 17.82
CA GLU A 271 15.28 0.14 18.78
C GLU A 271 15.14 -1.23 18.10
N LEU A 272 14.45 -1.29 16.96
CA LEU A 272 14.35 -2.52 16.18
C LEU A 272 15.71 -2.97 15.64
N ASN A 273 16.55 -2.05 15.15
CA ASN A 273 17.88 -2.41 14.63
C ASN A 273 18.87 -2.80 15.71
N GLU A 274 18.77 -2.23 16.91
CA GLU A 274 19.52 -2.70 18.09
C GLU A 274 19.14 -4.15 18.42
N GLN A 275 17.86 -4.51 18.31
CA GLN A 275 17.38 -5.87 18.57
C GLN A 275 17.71 -6.86 17.44
N TYR A 276 17.64 -6.42 16.18
CA TYR A 276 17.65 -7.32 15.03
C TYR A 276 18.88 -7.19 14.12
N GLY A 277 19.81 -6.27 14.38
CA GLY A 277 21.07 -6.13 13.65
C GLY A 277 20.90 -5.48 12.27
N ASP A 278 20.53 -4.20 12.26
CA ASP A 278 20.53 -3.32 11.07
C ASP A 278 19.79 -3.89 9.83
N ARG A 279 18.61 -4.47 10.05
CA ARG A 279 17.77 -5.09 9.00
C ARG A 279 16.44 -4.38 8.74
N VAL A 280 16.15 -3.33 9.50
CA VAL A 280 14.92 -2.54 9.41
C VAL A 280 15.26 -1.17 8.84
N PHE A 281 14.61 -0.82 7.73
CA PHE A 281 14.90 0.39 6.96
C PHE A 281 13.65 1.25 6.80
N ILE A 282 13.86 2.55 6.62
CA ILE A 282 12.80 3.51 6.25
C ILE A 282 12.71 3.61 4.74
N MET A 283 11.49 3.55 4.20
CA MET A 283 11.17 4.08 2.87
C MET A 283 10.79 5.55 3.05
N PRO A 284 11.66 6.52 2.69
CA PRO A 284 11.55 7.92 3.13
C PRO A 284 10.56 8.72 2.27
N THR A 285 9.30 8.30 2.29
CA THR A 285 8.19 9.00 1.63
C THR A 285 7.96 10.39 2.24
N CYS A 286 8.33 10.59 3.51
CA CYS A 286 8.22 11.87 4.20
C CYS A 286 9.15 12.89 3.57
N GLU A 287 10.43 12.54 3.49
CA GLU A 287 11.46 13.39 2.89
C GLU A 287 11.14 13.68 1.42
N ALA A 288 10.63 12.68 0.67
CA ALA A 288 10.20 12.89 -0.72
C ALA A 288 9.10 13.96 -0.83
N MET A 289 8.10 13.95 0.07
CA MET A 289 7.05 14.96 0.08
C MET A 289 7.54 16.33 0.58
N VAL A 290 8.48 16.38 1.53
CA VAL A 290 9.16 17.62 1.92
C VAL A 290 9.89 18.25 0.72
N GLN A 291 10.61 17.43 -0.06
CA GLN A 291 11.27 17.90 -1.28
C GLN A 291 10.25 18.32 -2.35
N CYS A 292 9.11 17.65 -2.49
CA CYS A 292 8.05 18.10 -3.39
C CYS A 292 7.56 19.52 -3.06
N VAL A 293 7.37 19.85 -1.78
CA VAL A 293 6.94 21.21 -1.41
C VAL A 293 8.02 22.25 -1.75
N LYS A 294 9.30 21.93 -1.52
CA LYS A 294 10.42 22.80 -1.95
C LYS A 294 10.42 23.00 -3.47
N TYR A 295 10.31 21.92 -4.23
CA TYR A 295 10.28 21.98 -5.70
C TYR A 295 9.05 22.72 -6.21
N PHE A 296 7.91 22.63 -5.52
CA PHE A 296 6.71 23.39 -5.86
C PHE A 296 6.94 24.90 -5.68
N ASP A 297 7.48 25.31 -4.52
CA ASP A 297 7.79 26.71 -4.21
C ASP A 297 8.78 27.31 -5.23
N GLU A 298 9.73 26.50 -5.69
CA GLU A 298 10.70 26.88 -6.72
C GLU A 298 10.15 26.84 -8.17
N GLY A 299 8.87 26.48 -8.36
CA GLY A 299 8.25 26.37 -9.69
C GLY A 299 8.75 25.20 -10.54
N LYS A 300 9.33 24.17 -9.92
CA LYS A 300 9.96 23.00 -10.58
C LYS A 300 9.03 21.80 -10.77
N LEU A 301 7.77 21.88 -10.35
CA LEU A 301 6.77 20.82 -10.53
C LEU A 301 5.73 21.18 -11.59
N PRO A 302 6.01 20.97 -12.89
CA PRO A 302 5.12 21.43 -13.96
C PRO A 302 3.75 20.73 -13.90
N GLY A 303 2.69 21.54 -13.86
CA GLY A 303 1.30 21.07 -13.84
C GLY A 303 0.75 20.74 -12.46
N ILE A 304 1.55 20.88 -11.38
CA ILE A 304 1.04 20.93 -10.01
C ILE A 304 0.60 22.37 -9.74
N ASP A 305 -0.63 22.53 -9.25
CA ASP A 305 -1.27 23.84 -9.10
C ASP A 305 -1.39 24.27 -7.63
N GLY A 306 -1.15 23.36 -6.68
CA GLY A 306 -1.28 23.65 -5.25
C GLY A 306 -0.55 22.66 -4.35
N ILE A 307 -0.54 22.97 -3.06
CA ILE A 307 0.06 22.12 -2.04
C ILE A 307 -1.00 21.16 -1.50
N HIS A 308 -2.12 21.68 -1.02
CA HIS A 308 -3.14 20.93 -0.32
C HIS A 308 -4.56 21.34 -0.75
N LYS A 309 -5.27 20.45 -1.46
CA LYS A 309 -6.60 20.71 -2.04
C LYS A 309 -7.62 21.19 -1.01
N ALA A 310 -7.61 20.63 0.21
CA ALA A 310 -8.58 21.05 1.23
C ALA A 310 -8.37 22.47 1.77
N VAL A 311 -7.25 23.11 1.44
CA VAL A 311 -6.88 24.46 1.86
C VAL A 311 -6.86 25.41 0.66
N GLY A 312 -6.18 25.04 -0.43
CA GLY A 312 -6.05 25.86 -1.64
C GLY A 312 -7.11 25.64 -2.71
N ASN A 313 -7.92 24.58 -2.58
CA ASN A 313 -8.97 24.20 -3.53
C ASN A 313 -8.49 23.92 -4.97
N GLN A 314 -7.19 23.68 -5.16
CA GLN A 314 -6.62 23.30 -6.45
C GLN A 314 -6.71 21.78 -6.65
N GLU A 315 -7.18 21.34 -7.82
CA GLU A 315 -7.36 19.91 -8.12
C GLU A 315 -6.04 19.15 -8.20
N ARG A 316 -5.02 19.76 -8.82
CA ARG A 316 -3.67 19.19 -8.94
C ARG A 316 -2.79 19.63 -7.78
N SER A 317 -3.25 19.36 -6.56
CA SER A 317 -2.48 19.60 -5.34
C SER A 317 -1.63 18.39 -4.96
N LEU A 318 -0.53 18.59 -4.23
CA LEU A 318 0.30 17.51 -3.67
C LEU A 318 -0.50 16.58 -2.74
N TRP A 319 -1.43 17.13 -1.97
CA TRP A 319 -2.40 16.40 -1.15
C TRP A 319 -3.84 16.66 -1.62
N ARG A 320 -4.64 15.60 -1.78
CA ARG A 320 -6.00 15.70 -2.34
C ARG A 320 -7.11 15.87 -1.29
N ASP A 321 -6.86 15.58 -0.03
CA ASP A 321 -7.87 15.63 1.02
C ASP A 321 -7.27 15.91 2.41
N GLN A 322 -8.12 16.27 3.38
CA GLN A 322 -7.71 16.58 4.77
C GLN A 322 -7.11 15.39 5.53
N LEU A 323 -7.37 14.16 5.08
CA LEU A 323 -6.73 12.98 5.67
C LEU A 323 -5.24 12.96 5.30
N GLY A 324 -4.87 13.59 4.18
CA GLY A 324 -3.52 13.63 3.67
C GLY A 324 -3.28 12.58 2.60
N HIS A 325 -4.27 12.10 1.85
CA HIS A 325 -3.94 11.25 0.71
C HIS A 325 -3.20 12.03 -0.39
N LEU A 326 -2.30 11.35 -1.09
CA LEU A 326 -1.56 11.93 -2.21
C LEU A 326 -2.49 12.44 -3.32
N GLY A 327 -2.06 13.53 -3.92
CA GLY A 327 -2.62 14.15 -5.11
C GLY A 327 -2.62 13.24 -6.33
N PRO A 328 -3.37 13.59 -7.38
CA PRO A 328 -3.31 12.87 -8.65
C PRO A 328 -1.85 12.76 -9.16
N GLY A 329 -1.41 11.55 -9.51
CA GLY A 329 -0.09 11.32 -10.10
C GLY A 329 1.08 11.19 -9.12
N LEU A 330 0.93 11.63 -7.86
CA LEU A 330 1.95 11.49 -6.83
C LEU A 330 2.13 10.04 -6.37
N ASP A 331 1.22 9.13 -6.76
CA ASP A 331 1.38 7.69 -6.59
C ASP A 331 2.65 7.15 -7.27
N ARG A 332 3.10 7.80 -8.35
CA ARG A 332 4.37 7.45 -9.01
C ARG A 332 5.58 7.76 -8.13
N LEU A 333 5.58 8.90 -7.45
CA LEU A 333 6.66 9.30 -6.55
C LEU A 333 6.83 8.28 -5.42
N GLU A 334 5.74 7.86 -4.78
CA GLU A 334 5.80 6.84 -3.72
C GLU A 334 6.39 5.52 -4.26
N GLY A 335 5.96 5.08 -5.44
CA GLY A 335 6.53 3.89 -6.08
C GLY A 335 8.03 4.03 -6.39
N TYR A 336 8.49 5.21 -6.80
CA TYR A 336 9.92 5.47 -7.02
C TYR A 336 10.72 5.43 -5.72
N VAL A 337 10.17 5.94 -4.61
CA VAL A 337 10.81 5.84 -3.28
C VAL A 337 10.93 4.37 -2.87
N PHE A 338 9.88 3.57 -3.09
CA PHE A 338 9.92 2.13 -2.78
C PHE A 338 10.99 1.43 -3.63
N TYR A 339 11.00 1.68 -4.95
CA TYR A 339 12.02 1.14 -5.85
C TYR A 339 13.44 1.53 -5.43
N ALA A 340 13.69 2.81 -5.21
CA ALA A 340 14.99 3.34 -4.85
C ALA A 340 15.49 2.75 -3.53
N THR A 341 14.61 2.58 -2.53
CA THR A 341 14.97 2.02 -1.22
C THR A 341 15.23 0.51 -1.30
N LEU A 342 14.29 -0.26 -1.86
CA LEU A 342 14.38 -1.72 -1.87
C LEU A 342 15.48 -2.23 -2.81
N TYR A 343 15.64 -1.60 -3.98
CA TYR A 343 16.65 -2.02 -4.96
C TYR A 343 17.96 -1.24 -4.86
N GLY A 344 17.99 -0.11 -4.15
CA GLY A 344 19.19 0.72 -4.03
C GLY A 344 19.63 1.24 -5.38
N ARG A 345 18.67 1.65 -6.23
CA ARG A 345 18.92 2.05 -7.61
C ARG A 345 18.23 3.37 -7.90
N ASN A 346 18.93 4.27 -8.55
CA ASN A 346 18.41 5.56 -8.96
C ASN A 346 17.34 5.39 -10.05
N PRO A 347 16.07 5.73 -9.78
CA PRO A 347 15.00 5.59 -10.77
C PRO A 347 15.20 6.46 -12.01
N GLN A 348 16.05 7.50 -11.95
CA GLN A 348 16.39 8.31 -13.12
C GLN A 348 17.08 7.49 -14.22
N ASN A 349 17.76 6.41 -13.85
CA ASN A 349 18.46 5.52 -14.78
C ASN A 349 17.51 4.60 -15.56
N ILE A 350 16.22 4.55 -15.20
CA ILE A 350 15.22 3.78 -15.95
C ILE A 350 14.94 4.48 -17.28
N PRO A 351 15.19 3.81 -18.43
CA PRO A 351 15.02 4.43 -19.74
C PRO A 351 13.54 4.65 -20.06
N GLY A 352 13.25 5.68 -20.85
CA GLY A 352 11.92 5.91 -21.41
C GLY A 352 10.84 6.24 -20.37
N ASP A 353 9.60 6.26 -20.86
CA ASP A 353 8.40 6.52 -20.07
C ASP A 353 7.89 5.21 -19.47
N ILE A 354 7.60 5.25 -18.16
CA ILE A 354 7.19 4.05 -17.40
C ILE A 354 5.67 3.90 -17.42
N PHE A 355 4.97 5.02 -17.40
CA PHE A 355 3.52 5.08 -17.36
C PHE A 355 3.04 5.64 -18.69
N GLU A 356 1.98 5.04 -19.25
CA GLU A 356 1.38 5.45 -20.53
C GLU A 356 1.06 6.95 -20.56
N ASP A 357 1.03 7.51 -21.77
CA ASP A 357 0.95 8.93 -22.13
C ASP A 357 -0.28 9.63 -21.49
N SER A 358 -0.12 9.94 -20.21
CA SER A 358 -1.08 10.68 -19.43
C SER A 358 -0.79 12.15 -19.60
N GLN A 359 -1.81 12.93 -19.94
CA GLN A 359 -1.73 14.39 -19.90
C GLN A 359 -1.19 14.90 -18.54
N PHE A 360 -1.33 14.11 -17.48
CA PHE A 360 -0.81 14.39 -16.15
C PHE A 360 -0.64 13.11 -15.30
N PRO A 361 0.51 12.91 -14.60
CA PRO A 361 1.77 13.63 -14.73
C PRO A 361 2.36 13.50 -16.14
N ASN A 362 2.84 14.63 -16.69
CA ASN A 362 3.60 14.62 -17.93
C ASN A 362 5.02 14.07 -17.70
N GLN A 363 5.75 13.81 -18.79
CA GLN A 363 7.10 13.26 -18.74
C GLN A 363 8.06 14.10 -17.87
N THR A 364 8.00 15.43 -17.96
CA THR A 364 8.87 16.32 -17.17
C THR A 364 8.59 16.19 -15.66
N LEU A 365 7.32 16.16 -15.26
CA LEU A 365 6.93 15.96 -13.86
C LEU A 365 7.34 14.57 -13.36
N ASP A 366 7.16 13.52 -14.19
CA ASP A 366 7.61 12.17 -13.86
C ASP A 366 9.12 12.11 -13.61
N ARG A 367 9.93 12.73 -14.47
CA ARG A 367 11.39 12.82 -14.28
C ARG A 367 11.76 13.53 -12.98
N ARG A 368 11.03 14.58 -12.60
CA ARG A 368 11.20 15.24 -11.29
C ARG A 368 10.86 14.32 -10.13
N PHE A 369 9.82 13.49 -10.24
CA PHE A 369 9.52 12.51 -9.20
C PHE A 369 10.64 11.47 -9.03
N ARG A 370 11.27 11.02 -10.12
CA ARG A 370 12.43 10.10 -10.05
C ARG A 370 13.62 10.75 -9.33
N GLU A 371 13.92 12.00 -9.69
CA GLU A 371 14.97 12.79 -9.04
C GLU A 371 14.71 12.97 -7.55
N ILE A 372 13.49 13.41 -7.18
CA ILE A 372 13.09 13.62 -5.79
C ILE A 372 13.17 12.32 -4.98
N ALA A 373 12.71 11.20 -5.54
CA ALA A 373 12.79 9.91 -4.87
C ALA A 373 14.24 9.51 -4.54
N TRP A 374 15.16 9.67 -5.50
CA TRP A 374 16.57 9.36 -5.28
C TRP A 374 17.20 10.26 -4.21
N GLN A 375 16.94 11.56 -4.28
CA GLN A 375 17.41 12.51 -3.27
C GLN A 375 16.88 12.19 -1.87
N ALA A 376 15.59 11.83 -1.76
CA ALA A 376 14.99 11.49 -0.48
C ALA A 376 15.62 10.25 0.14
N VAL A 377 15.90 9.23 -0.68
CA VAL A 377 16.57 8.00 -0.25
C VAL A 377 17.99 8.28 0.25
N LEU A 378 18.78 9.08 -0.46
CA LEU A 378 20.15 9.41 -0.05
C LEU A 378 20.23 10.35 1.17
N ARG A 379 19.21 11.19 1.38
CA ARG A 379 19.17 12.13 2.52
C ARG A 379 18.74 11.47 3.82
N ASN A 380 17.99 10.38 3.77
CA ASN A 380 17.52 9.69 4.96
C ASN A 380 18.52 8.58 5.35
N PRO A 381 19.27 8.72 6.46
CA PRO A 381 20.28 7.74 6.86
C PRO A 381 19.69 6.36 7.21
N LEU A 382 18.40 6.29 7.53
CA LEU A 382 17.70 5.05 7.86
C LEU A 382 17.19 4.31 6.61
N SER A 383 17.37 4.86 5.41
CA SER A 383 17.05 4.14 4.16
C SER A 383 17.98 2.95 3.89
N GLY A 384 19.18 2.97 4.49
CA GLY A 384 20.23 2.00 4.23
C GLY A 384 20.83 2.10 2.82
N VAL A 385 20.58 3.18 2.09
CA VAL A 385 21.13 3.41 0.74
C VAL A 385 22.17 4.51 0.80
N VAL A 386 23.36 4.20 0.28
CA VAL A 386 24.50 5.11 0.17
C VAL A 386 25.06 4.96 -1.24
N ASP A 387 25.29 6.07 -1.93
CA ASP A 387 25.88 6.12 -3.29
C ASP A 387 26.99 7.17 -3.28
N LYS A 388 28.19 6.79 -2.85
CA LYS A 388 29.32 7.74 -2.72
C LYS A 388 30.00 8.00 -4.04
N ASN A 389 29.92 7.07 -4.99
CA ASN A 389 30.55 7.20 -6.29
C ASN A 389 29.63 7.84 -7.34
N GLU A 390 28.39 8.16 -6.94
CA GLU A 390 27.37 8.86 -7.73
C GLU A 390 26.99 8.12 -9.02
N ASN A 391 27.09 6.79 -9.03
CA ASN A 391 26.74 5.98 -10.19
C ASN A 391 25.24 5.61 -10.25
N GLY A 392 24.47 5.98 -9.22
CA GLY A 392 23.05 5.69 -9.11
C GLY A 392 22.74 4.25 -8.70
N ILE A 393 23.69 3.56 -8.07
CA ILE A 393 23.55 2.24 -7.45
C ILE A 393 24.10 2.36 -6.03
N ALA A 394 23.44 1.73 -5.06
CA ALA A 394 23.92 1.71 -3.70
C ALA A 394 25.27 0.99 -3.63
N ASP A 395 26.23 1.57 -2.92
CA ASP A 395 27.61 1.06 -2.78
C ASP A 395 27.65 -0.40 -2.27
N ASP A 396 26.63 -0.84 -1.51
CA ASP A 396 26.50 -2.20 -0.97
C ASP A 396 25.83 -3.21 -1.94
N ARG A 397 25.42 -2.76 -3.13
CA ARG A 397 24.60 -3.52 -4.09
C ARG A 397 25.15 -3.50 -5.53
N GLU A 398 26.38 -3.05 -5.71
CA GLU A 398 27.08 -3.09 -7.01
C GLU A 398 27.29 -4.50 -7.57
#